data_AF-A0A0E3R698-F1
#
_entry.id   AF-A0A0E3R698-F1
#
_cell.length_a   1.000
_cell.length_b   1.000
_cell.length_c   1.000
_cell.angle_alpha   90.00
_cell.angle_beta   90.00
_cell.angle_gamma   90.00
#
_symmetry.space_group_name_H-M   'P 1'
#
loop_
_entity.id
_entity.type
_entity.pdbx_description
1 polymer ?
#
loop_
_entity_poly.entity_id
_entity_poly.type
_entity_poly.pdbx_seq_one_letter_code
_entity_poly.pdbx_strand_id
1 'polypeptide(L)'
;MPAGSTLGDALKVSRAPYIAGAAIGILKKAAEKRTEKITEYAINTPKGELRIEIKDPESTSGKLWAEHYKEYEGKDIHWESPEALAFGPFEADIKPSRETGNFEAFDVLFGAGGFDPHNTHLILSRKRHSAEYGSPDDGVFASIVTGRKIISKISKEDSILSIEPVIEWERITEKTCTTDLSTPLEDEDSVYTYFEVELSRNAPVGAEHFYALTREGTLKVDAVTSSFISDDSLREVPAPYENFEQRREGAISVRTVGYGTGRIYISREERPSSLVHSVVGQVTKGLELIKLAEKGQKLSVESLPPQIVLLGHSFEEVEPLLSSIGVELIKEGYAGENSVIVRQEPPTTLEILGEAKVKAYAVARTKLIEVELYTEIAPKSIDFFRHALDLKTKTVGKLPVHMIYETTYLFKTEKEMVKYKEILPENTPEKKVLAGEIGITNQAAKRMGTIGVRLIDDDLFGPTGEKFSSTNIIGRIVEPDRLKGIKEGDAIYITEVARKENGGQKN
;
A
#
# COMPACT_ATOMS: atom_id res chain seq x y z
N MET A 1 -28.30 -5.49 -11.81
CA MET A 1 -27.93 -6.61 -12.71
C MET A 1 -29.10 -7.60 -12.75
N PRO A 2 -29.28 -8.42 -13.80
CA PRO A 2 -30.28 -9.51 -13.78
C PRO A 2 -30.05 -10.49 -12.62
N ALA A 3 -31.10 -11.11 -12.11
CA ALA A 3 -30.98 -12.13 -11.06
C ALA A 3 -30.13 -13.32 -11.54
N GLY A 4 -29.22 -13.80 -10.68
CA GLY A 4 -28.28 -14.87 -11.01
C GLY A 4 -27.04 -14.41 -11.80
N SER A 5 -26.79 -13.10 -11.88
CA SER A 5 -25.55 -12.58 -12.46
C SER A 5 -24.33 -13.00 -11.65
N THR A 6 -23.24 -13.26 -12.35
CA THR A 6 -21.96 -13.62 -11.71
C THR A 6 -21.07 -12.40 -11.52
N LEU A 7 -20.01 -12.57 -10.73
CA LEU A 7 -18.96 -11.57 -10.60
C LEU A 7 -18.34 -11.20 -11.96
N GLY A 8 -18.11 -12.18 -12.83
CA GLY A 8 -17.63 -11.95 -14.19
C GLY A 8 -18.58 -11.12 -15.05
N ASP A 9 -19.89 -11.24 -14.85
CA ASP A 9 -20.88 -10.40 -15.55
C ASP A 9 -20.86 -8.96 -15.02
N ALA A 10 -20.74 -8.79 -13.70
CA ALA A 10 -20.64 -7.46 -13.08
C ALA A 10 -19.41 -6.70 -13.57
N LEU A 11 -18.25 -7.36 -13.66
CA LEU A 11 -17.02 -6.76 -14.21
C LEU A 11 -17.18 -6.29 -15.66
N LYS A 12 -17.83 -7.10 -16.51
CA LYS A 12 -18.06 -6.73 -17.92
C LYS A 12 -18.96 -5.52 -18.07
N VAL A 13 -19.99 -5.40 -17.23
CA VAL A 13 -20.94 -4.29 -17.27
C VAL A 13 -20.34 -3.02 -16.67
N SER A 14 -19.67 -3.13 -15.52
CA SER A 14 -19.09 -1.97 -14.82
C SER A 14 -17.86 -1.40 -15.53
N ARG A 15 -17.13 -2.25 -16.28
CA ARG A 15 -15.80 -1.93 -16.83
C ARG A 15 -14.81 -1.49 -15.75
N ALA A 16 -15.03 -1.94 -14.50
CA ALA A 16 -14.12 -1.68 -13.40
C ALA A 16 -12.73 -2.26 -13.71
N PRO A 17 -11.64 -1.58 -13.31
CA PRO A 17 -10.29 -2.13 -13.41
C PRO A 17 -10.21 -3.50 -12.72
N TYR A 18 -9.63 -4.46 -13.43
CA TYR A 18 -9.40 -5.81 -12.92
C TYR A 18 -8.18 -6.43 -13.61
N ILE A 19 -7.27 -6.98 -12.80
CA ILE A 19 -6.13 -7.77 -13.27
C ILE A 19 -6.46 -9.25 -13.09
N ALA A 20 -6.29 -10.05 -14.14
CA ALA A 20 -6.59 -11.47 -14.09
C ALA A 20 -5.85 -12.17 -12.93
N GLY A 21 -6.60 -12.90 -12.11
CA GLY A 21 -6.06 -13.59 -10.93
C GLY A 21 -5.88 -12.71 -9.69
N ALA A 22 -6.21 -11.42 -9.75
CA ALA A 22 -6.36 -10.60 -8.56
C ALA A 22 -7.63 -10.99 -7.79
N ALA A 23 -7.57 -10.87 -6.47
CA ALA A 23 -8.68 -11.12 -5.58
C ALA A 23 -9.66 -9.94 -5.60
N ILE A 24 -10.92 -10.26 -5.44
CA ILE A 24 -12.05 -9.34 -5.43
C ILE A 24 -12.77 -9.51 -4.11
N GLY A 25 -12.98 -8.38 -3.42
CA GLY A 25 -13.77 -8.33 -2.20
C GLY A 25 -15.25 -8.23 -2.51
N ILE A 26 -16.05 -9.06 -1.86
CA ILE A 26 -17.51 -9.03 -1.92
C ILE A 26 -18.03 -8.79 -0.51
N LEU A 27 -18.84 -7.75 -0.37
CA LEU A 27 -19.53 -7.41 0.85
C LEU A 27 -21.03 -7.62 0.63
N LYS A 28 -21.60 -8.64 1.30
CA LYS A 28 -23.02 -8.94 1.16
C LYS A 28 -23.85 -7.98 2.01
N LYS A 29 -24.94 -7.46 1.45
CA LYS A 29 -25.81 -6.51 2.17
C LYS A 29 -26.51 -7.08 3.40
N ALA A 30 -26.62 -8.41 3.52
CA ALA A 30 -27.08 -9.04 4.76
C ALA A 30 -26.21 -8.66 5.99
N ALA A 31 -25.00 -8.17 5.77
CA ALA A 31 -24.13 -7.63 6.80
C ALA A 31 -24.38 -6.15 7.15
N GLU A 32 -24.99 -5.35 6.27
CA GLU A 32 -25.41 -3.96 6.55
C GLU A 32 -26.82 -3.87 7.14
N LYS A 33 -27.68 -4.87 6.87
CA LYS A 33 -29.09 -4.91 7.30
C LYS A 33 -29.41 -5.97 8.36
N ARG A 34 -28.41 -6.48 9.07
CA ARG A 34 -28.67 -7.08 10.38
C ARG A 34 -28.42 -6.02 11.43
N THR A 35 -29.52 -5.55 12.03
CA THR A 35 -29.57 -4.70 13.20
C THR A 35 -28.93 -5.44 14.39
N GLU A 36 -27.61 -5.59 14.38
CA GLU A 36 -26.87 -5.64 15.63
C GLU A 36 -26.96 -4.23 16.22
N LYS A 37 -27.34 -4.12 17.49
CA LYS A 37 -27.66 -2.86 18.15
C LYS A 37 -26.46 -1.92 18.02
N ILE A 38 -26.58 -0.89 17.17
CA ILE A 38 -25.55 0.13 17.00
C ILE A 38 -25.49 0.89 18.32
N THR A 39 -24.39 0.72 19.04
CA THR A 39 -24.15 1.35 20.35
C THR A 39 -23.30 2.60 20.22
N GLU A 40 -22.52 2.77 19.16
CA GLU A 40 -21.60 3.90 19.00
C GLU A 40 -22.01 4.83 17.86
N TYR A 41 -21.89 6.14 18.11
CA TYR A 41 -22.19 7.21 17.14
C TYR A 41 -21.12 8.30 17.22
N ALA A 42 -20.68 8.78 16.05
CA ALA A 42 -19.83 9.94 15.90
C ALA A 42 -20.69 11.19 15.67
N ILE A 43 -20.55 12.19 16.53
CA ILE A 43 -21.18 13.51 16.45
C ILE A 43 -20.12 14.50 15.97
N ASN A 44 -20.29 15.02 14.76
CA ASN A 44 -19.39 15.99 14.16
C ASN A 44 -19.81 17.42 14.52
N THR A 45 -18.85 18.22 14.98
CA THR A 45 -19.06 19.64 15.33
C THR A 45 -18.01 20.51 14.64
N PRO A 46 -18.19 21.84 14.57
CA PRO A 46 -17.15 22.74 14.06
C PRO A 46 -15.81 22.66 14.82
N LYS A 47 -15.81 22.11 16.05
CA LYS A 47 -14.61 21.94 16.89
C LYS A 47 -13.97 20.56 16.79
N GLY A 48 -14.58 19.63 16.05
CA GLY A 48 -14.12 18.26 15.86
C GLY A 48 -15.18 17.19 16.18
N GLU A 49 -14.77 15.93 16.11
CA GLU A 49 -15.62 14.75 16.33
C GLU A 49 -15.70 14.37 17.81
N LEU A 50 -16.92 14.11 18.31
CA LEU A 50 -17.19 13.45 19.57
C LEU A 50 -17.73 12.05 19.27
N ARG A 51 -17.34 11.01 20.02
CA ARG A 51 -18.02 9.71 19.95
C ARG A 51 -18.78 9.44 21.23
N ILE A 52 -20.04 9.03 21.08
CA ILE A 52 -20.88 8.59 22.17
C ILE A 52 -21.10 7.08 22.09
N GLU A 53 -21.22 6.45 23.24
CA GLU A 53 -21.64 5.07 23.40
C GLU A 53 -22.94 5.01 24.20
N ILE A 54 -23.96 4.36 23.65
CA ILE A 54 -25.27 4.13 24.27
C ILE A 54 -25.14 3.04 25.33
N LYS A 55 -25.52 3.38 26.57
CA LYS A 55 -25.42 2.49 27.75
C LYS A 55 -26.40 1.33 27.67
N ASP A 56 -27.64 1.60 27.28
CA ASP A 56 -28.68 0.59 27.07
C ASP A 56 -29.54 0.94 25.84
N PRO A 57 -29.29 0.30 24.69
CA PRO A 57 -30.07 0.53 23.47
C PRO A 57 -31.54 0.11 23.57
N GLU A 58 -31.94 -0.67 24.57
CA GLU A 58 -33.35 -1.07 24.78
C GLU A 58 -34.16 -0.09 25.64
N SER A 59 -33.46 0.82 26.33
CA SER A 59 -34.08 1.91 27.09
C SER A 59 -34.91 2.82 26.18
N THR A 60 -35.85 3.56 26.78
CA THR A 60 -36.72 4.50 26.05
C THR A 60 -35.88 5.53 25.29
N SER A 61 -34.91 6.13 25.97
CA SER A 61 -33.98 7.12 25.42
C SER A 61 -33.00 6.50 24.41
N GLY A 62 -32.56 5.25 24.62
CA GLY A 62 -31.72 4.53 23.66
C GLY A 62 -32.44 4.26 22.33
N LYS A 63 -33.71 3.86 22.38
CA LYS A 63 -34.56 3.69 21.19
C LYS A 63 -34.84 5.00 20.50
N LEU A 64 -35.21 6.03 21.27
CA LEU A 64 -35.44 7.38 20.78
C LEU A 64 -34.21 7.90 20.01
N TRP A 65 -33.01 7.72 20.56
CA TRP A 65 -31.78 8.07 19.85
C TRP A 65 -31.61 7.28 18.55
N ALA A 66 -31.71 5.95 18.61
CA ALA A 66 -31.47 5.09 17.44
C ALA A 66 -32.44 5.38 16.27
N GLU A 67 -33.68 5.75 16.59
CA GLU A 67 -34.72 6.07 15.60
C GLU A 67 -34.55 7.48 15.00
N HIS A 68 -34.11 8.46 15.80
CA HIS A 68 -34.19 9.88 15.45
C HIS A 68 -32.86 10.64 15.40
N TYR A 69 -31.70 10.00 15.59
CA TYR A 69 -30.41 10.70 15.68
C TYR A 69 -30.14 11.67 14.50
N LYS A 70 -30.57 11.33 13.28
CA LYS A 70 -30.42 12.21 12.11
C LYS A 70 -31.21 13.51 12.20
N GLU A 71 -32.32 13.51 12.93
CA GLU A 71 -33.16 14.70 13.11
C GLU A 71 -32.49 15.74 14.04
N TYR A 72 -31.45 15.34 14.77
CA TYR A 72 -30.67 16.21 15.63
C TYR A 72 -29.54 16.93 14.88
N GLU A 73 -29.29 16.57 13.61
CA GLU A 73 -28.35 17.30 12.75
C GLU A 73 -28.84 18.73 12.50
N GLY A 74 -27.91 19.68 12.46
CA GLY A 74 -28.20 21.10 12.30
C GLY A 74 -28.75 21.79 13.55
N LYS A 75 -28.88 21.10 14.69
CA LYS A 75 -29.31 21.73 15.95
C LYS A 75 -28.17 22.54 16.56
N ASP A 76 -28.47 23.79 16.88
CA ASP A 76 -27.58 24.73 17.56
C ASP A 76 -27.61 24.52 19.09
N ILE A 77 -26.66 25.12 19.80
CA ILE A 77 -26.66 25.15 21.25
C ILE A 77 -27.64 26.21 21.76
N HIS A 78 -28.71 25.74 22.41
CA HIS A 78 -29.70 26.62 23.02
C HIS A 78 -29.15 27.31 24.27
N TRP A 79 -28.48 26.53 25.13
CA TRP A 79 -27.83 27.04 26.33
C TRP A 79 -26.52 26.32 26.64
N GLU A 80 -25.62 27.06 27.27
CA GLU A 80 -24.30 26.61 27.70
C GLU A 80 -24.08 27.04 29.15
N SER A 81 -23.51 26.14 29.95
CA SER A 81 -23.00 26.41 31.28
C SER A 81 -21.62 25.78 31.48
N PRO A 82 -20.90 26.12 32.57
CA PRO A 82 -19.70 25.38 32.96
C PRO A 82 -19.96 23.88 33.20
N GLU A 83 -21.19 23.50 33.54
CA GLU A 83 -21.62 22.15 33.86
C GLU A 83 -22.01 21.33 32.63
N ALA A 84 -22.68 21.92 31.65
CA ALA A 84 -23.27 21.20 30.52
C ALA A 84 -23.52 22.08 29.28
N LEU A 85 -23.77 21.42 28.16
CA LEU A 85 -24.17 21.99 26.88
C LEU A 85 -25.50 21.38 26.46
N ALA A 86 -26.41 22.16 25.90
CA ALA A 86 -27.70 21.67 25.42
C ALA A 86 -27.97 22.04 23.96
N PHE A 87 -28.03 21.04 23.10
CA PHE A 87 -28.43 21.18 21.71
C PHE A 87 -29.94 21.09 21.57
N GLY A 88 -30.53 22.00 20.80
CA GLY A 88 -31.98 22.03 20.57
C GLY A 88 -32.55 23.45 20.46
N PRO A 89 -33.86 23.62 20.68
CA PRO A 89 -34.82 22.58 21.05
C PRO A 89 -35.24 21.67 19.87
N PHE A 90 -35.82 20.52 20.22
CA PHE A 90 -36.56 19.64 19.33
C PHE A 90 -37.71 18.97 20.08
N GLU A 91 -38.67 18.45 19.32
CA GLU A 91 -39.78 17.67 19.86
C GLU A 91 -39.34 16.21 20.01
N ALA A 92 -39.61 15.62 21.17
CA ALA A 92 -39.33 14.22 21.43
C ALA A 92 -40.39 13.64 22.37
N ASP A 93 -40.75 12.36 22.17
CA ASP A 93 -41.67 11.65 23.05
C ASP A 93 -40.96 11.19 24.33
N ILE A 94 -40.65 12.16 25.19
CA ILE A 94 -40.09 11.94 26.52
C ILE A 94 -41.08 12.30 27.62
N LYS A 95 -41.03 11.57 28.74
CA LYS A 95 -41.79 11.88 29.95
C LYS A 95 -40.86 12.57 30.96
N PRO A 96 -40.89 13.91 31.08
CA PRO A 96 -39.94 14.61 31.92
C PRO A 96 -40.24 14.45 33.40
N SER A 97 -39.22 14.08 34.18
CA SER A 97 -39.28 14.01 35.63
C SER A 97 -38.89 15.34 36.29
N ARG A 98 -39.44 15.62 37.48
CA ARG A 98 -39.06 16.78 38.33
C ARG A 98 -38.03 16.41 39.41
N GLU A 99 -37.44 15.23 39.29
CA GLU A 99 -36.42 14.79 40.23
C GLU A 99 -35.05 15.43 39.89
N THR A 100 -34.29 15.76 40.93
CA THR A 100 -32.90 16.21 40.74
C THR A 100 -32.04 15.01 40.34
N GLY A 101 -31.48 15.06 39.13
CA GLY A 101 -30.54 14.05 38.64
C GLY A 101 -29.10 14.35 39.07
N ASN A 102 -28.30 13.29 39.20
CA ASN A 102 -26.84 13.38 39.40
C ASN A 102 -26.15 12.91 38.13
N PHE A 103 -25.31 13.77 37.54
CA PHE A 103 -24.66 13.54 36.27
C PHE A 103 -23.15 13.52 36.45
N GLU A 104 -22.49 12.54 35.87
CA GLU A 104 -21.03 12.47 35.81
C GLU A 104 -20.50 13.29 34.63
N ALA A 105 -19.19 13.56 34.64
CA ALA A 105 -18.55 14.19 33.49
C ALA A 105 -18.73 13.28 32.26
N PHE A 106 -19.07 13.89 31.12
CA PHE A 106 -19.23 13.24 29.81
C PHE A 106 -20.49 12.38 29.65
N ASP A 107 -21.44 12.45 30.58
CA ASP A 107 -22.77 11.85 30.41
C ASP A 107 -23.58 12.59 29.33
N VAL A 108 -24.40 11.84 28.60
CA VAL A 108 -25.31 12.33 27.56
C VAL A 108 -26.74 11.91 27.88
N LEU A 109 -27.65 12.87 27.87
CA LEU A 109 -29.05 12.66 28.25
C LEU A 109 -30.00 13.53 27.42
N PHE A 110 -31.28 13.18 27.44
CA PHE A 110 -32.34 14.09 27.02
C PHE A 110 -32.87 14.88 28.21
N GLY A 111 -33.25 16.14 28.00
CA GLY A 111 -33.90 16.96 29.01
C GLY A 111 -34.93 17.91 28.41
N ALA A 112 -36.11 17.99 29.04
CA ALA A 112 -37.20 18.87 28.64
C ALA A 112 -37.12 20.22 29.38
N GLY A 113 -36.79 21.29 28.66
CA GLY A 113 -36.78 22.64 29.22
C GLY A 113 -38.18 23.07 29.66
N GLY A 114 -38.36 23.39 30.94
CA GLY A 114 -39.67 23.73 31.49
C GLY A 114 -40.64 22.55 31.63
N PHE A 115 -40.13 21.30 31.52
CA PHE A 115 -40.91 20.07 31.55
C PHE A 115 -41.92 19.94 30.40
N ASP A 116 -41.61 20.57 29.27
CA ASP A 116 -42.37 20.49 28.02
C ASP A 116 -41.65 19.59 27.00
N PRO A 117 -42.22 18.43 26.61
CA PRO A 117 -41.62 17.54 25.60
C PRO A 117 -41.38 18.18 24.23
N HIS A 118 -42.10 19.27 23.89
CA HIS A 118 -41.84 20.06 22.68
C HIS A 118 -40.58 20.93 22.78
N ASN A 119 -40.00 21.05 23.98
CA ASN A 119 -38.80 21.82 24.29
C ASN A 119 -37.67 20.91 24.79
N THR A 120 -37.47 19.78 24.11
CA THR A 120 -36.45 18.79 24.47
C THR A 120 -35.09 19.19 23.93
N HIS A 121 -34.05 18.88 24.70
CA HIS A 121 -32.65 19.14 24.36
C HIS A 121 -31.82 17.87 24.53
N LEU A 122 -30.79 17.73 23.70
CA LEU A 122 -29.70 16.79 23.90
C LEU A 122 -28.65 17.46 24.77
N ILE A 123 -28.48 16.98 26.00
CA ILE A 123 -27.60 17.58 27.00
C ILE A 123 -26.32 16.75 27.12
N LEU A 124 -25.17 17.42 26.99
CA LEU A 124 -23.85 16.84 27.17
C LEU A 124 -23.22 17.43 28.44
N SER A 125 -22.93 16.58 29.42
CA SER A 125 -22.32 16.99 30.69
C SER A 125 -20.82 17.20 30.54
N ARG A 126 -20.31 18.38 30.94
CA ARG A 126 -18.87 18.72 30.92
C ARG A 126 -18.13 18.30 32.16
N LYS A 127 -18.79 18.33 33.31
CA LYS A 127 -18.25 17.95 34.61
C LYS A 127 -19.36 17.38 35.50
N ARG A 128 -18.97 16.73 36.58
CA ARG A 128 -19.90 16.19 37.58
C ARG A 128 -20.75 17.30 38.19
N HIS A 129 -22.08 17.13 38.22
CA HIS A 129 -23.00 18.09 38.79
C HIS A 129 -24.37 17.45 39.10
N SER A 130 -25.22 18.21 39.80
CA SER A 130 -26.62 17.82 40.07
C SER A 130 -27.53 18.92 39.54
N ALA A 131 -28.56 18.53 38.79
CA ALA A 131 -29.51 19.47 38.18
C ALA A 131 -30.85 18.81 37.90
N GLU A 132 -31.90 19.63 37.77
CA GLU A 132 -33.24 19.20 37.36
C GLU A 132 -33.42 19.57 35.88
N TYR A 133 -33.08 18.65 34.98
CA TYR A 133 -33.15 18.87 33.53
C TYR A 133 -34.45 18.39 32.88
N GLY A 134 -35.40 17.85 33.64
CA GLY A 134 -36.58 17.23 33.04
C GLY A 134 -36.23 15.96 32.26
N SER A 135 -35.24 15.19 32.73
CA SER A 135 -34.83 13.95 32.05
C SER A 135 -35.90 12.87 32.20
N PRO A 136 -35.98 11.91 31.26
CA PRO A 136 -36.85 10.74 31.41
C PRO A 136 -36.37 9.84 32.56
N ASP A 137 -37.19 8.85 32.95
CA ASP A 137 -36.91 7.93 34.06
C ASP A 137 -35.63 7.10 33.89
N ASP A 138 -35.22 6.85 32.64
CA ASP A 138 -33.96 6.17 32.32
C ASP A 138 -32.72 7.10 32.37
N GLY A 139 -32.94 8.42 32.52
CA GLY A 139 -31.92 9.41 32.79
C GLY A 139 -30.84 9.49 31.71
N VAL A 140 -29.62 9.09 32.06
CA VAL A 140 -28.47 9.14 31.16
C VAL A 140 -28.47 7.91 30.25
N PHE A 141 -28.64 8.12 28.95
CA PHE A 141 -28.70 7.04 27.97
C PHE A 141 -27.35 6.75 27.29
N ALA A 142 -26.41 7.70 27.27
CA ALA A 142 -25.12 7.54 26.62
C ALA A 142 -23.97 8.25 27.36
N SER A 143 -22.73 7.98 26.94
CA SER A 143 -21.56 8.69 27.44
C SER A 143 -20.54 8.97 26.34
N ILE A 144 -19.76 10.04 26.46
CA ILE A 144 -18.73 10.39 25.47
C ILE A 144 -17.45 9.56 25.72
N VAL A 145 -17.18 8.66 24.78
CA VAL A 145 -16.03 7.75 24.81
C VAL A 145 -14.79 8.35 24.12
N THR A 146 -14.99 9.14 23.05
CA THR A 146 -13.91 9.83 22.32
C THR A 146 -14.23 11.32 22.15
N GLY A 147 -13.20 12.18 22.09
CA GLY A 147 -13.39 13.62 21.90
C GLY A 147 -13.62 14.42 23.19
N ARG A 148 -13.29 13.87 24.37
CA ARG A 148 -13.44 14.56 25.68
C ARG A 148 -12.71 15.91 25.79
N LYS A 149 -11.69 16.17 24.98
CA LYS A 149 -11.01 17.48 24.91
C LYS A 149 -11.71 18.49 24.00
N ILE A 150 -12.65 18.04 23.17
CA ILE A 150 -13.41 18.85 22.21
C ILE A 150 -14.62 19.47 22.92
N ILE A 151 -15.30 18.71 23.80
CA ILE A 151 -16.48 19.22 24.55
C ILE A 151 -16.21 20.52 25.32
N SER A 152 -14.98 20.72 25.82
CA SER A 152 -14.59 21.94 26.53
C SER A 152 -14.32 23.15 25.62
N LYS A 153 -14.26 22.93 24.30
CA LYS A 153 -14.01 23.96 23.28
C LYS A 153 -15.26 24.34 22.49
N ILE A 154 -16.29 23.50 22.55
CA ILE A 154 -17.60 23.79 21.95
C ILE A 154 -18.22 24.97 22.69
N SER A 155 -18.74 25.97 21.99
CA SER A 155 -19.41 27.14 22.58
C SER A 155 -20.79 27.34 21.97
N LYS A 156 -21.57 28.28 22.52
CA LYS A 156 -22.93 28.59 22.07
C LYS A 156 -23.10 28.85 20.57
N GLU A 157 -22.03 29.23 19.86
CA GLU A 157 -22.04 29.47 18.41
C GLU A 157 -21.89 28.19 17.56
N ASP A 158 -21.68 27.03 18.18
CA ASP A 158 -21.52 25.76 17.47
C ASP A 158 -22.84 24.98 17.35
N SER A 159 -22.84 24.03 16.42
CA SER A 159 -23.98 23.17 16.09
C SER A 159 -23.53 21.73 15.83
N ILE A 160 -24.51 20.82 15.71
CA ILE A 160 -24.28 19.46 15.23
C ILE A 160 -24.22 19.49 13.71
N LEU A 161 -23.07 19.18 13.12
CA LEU A 161 -22.89 19.16 11.66
C LEU A 161 -23.43 17.87 11.04
N SER A 162 -23.10 16.71 11.63
CA SER A 162 -23.62 15.40 11.24
C SER A 162 -23.53 14.43 12.41
N ILE A 163 -24.34 13.36 12.35
CA ILE A 163 -24.27 12.23 13.28
C ILE A 163 -24.20 10.94 12.46
N GLU A 164 -23.13 10.17 12.66
CA GLU A 164 -22.86 8.95 11.90
C GLU A 164 -22.77 7.73 12.83
N PRO A 165 -23.49 6.63 12.56
CA PRO A 165 -23.31 5.39 13.30
C PRO A 165 -21.91 4.82 13.06
N VAL A 166 -21.21 4.45 14.13
CA VAL A 166 -19.89 3.82 14.05
C VAL A 166 -20.10 2.32 13.94
N ILE A 167 -19.90 1.78 12.74
CA ILE A 167 -20.02 0.34 12.47
C ILE A 167 -18.63 -0.29 12.59
N GLU A 168 -18.43 -1.13 13.60
CA GLU A 168 -17.23 -1.96 13.71
C GLU A 168 -17.23 -3.03 12.60
N TRP A 169 -16.20 -2.99 11.75
CA TRP A 169 -15.98 -3.90 10.62
C TRP A 169 -15.95 -5.41 11.00
N GLU A 170 -15.75 -5.73 12.27
CA GLU A 170 -15.70 -7.11 12.77
C GLU A 170 -17.09 -7.78 12.81
N ARG A 171 -18.18 -7.01 12.78
CA ARG A 171 -19.57 -7.52 12.85
C ARG A 171 -20.20 -7.88 11.51
N ILE A 172 -19.52 -7.58 10.41
CA ILE A 172 -19.97 -7.92 9.05
C ILE A 172 -19.86 -9.45 8.87
N THR A 173 -20.99 -10.13 9.00
CA THR A 173 -21.07 -11.61 9.13
C THR A 173 -20.85 -12.36 7.82
N GLU A 174 -21.09 -11.72 6.66
CA GLU A 174 -20.96 -12.36 5.34
C GLU A 174 -20.07 -11.52 4.42
N LYS A 175 -18.77 -11.82 4.50
CA LYS A 175 -17.74 -11.21 3.67
C LYS A 175 -16.92 -12.27 2.96
N THR A 176 -16.52 -12.02 1.74
CA THR A 176 -15.73 -12.99 0.95
C THR A 176 -14.70 -12.26 0.12
N CYS A 177 -13.49 -12.82 0.04
CA CYS A 177 -12.48 -12.38 -0.90
C CYS A 177 -12.14 -13.54 -1.83
N THR A 178 -12.40 -13.41 -3.12
CA THR A 178 -12.33 -14.52 -4.08
C THR A 178 -11.61 -14.12 -5.36
N THR A 179 -11.07 -15.10 -6.06
CA THR A 179 -10.57 -14.97 -7.44
C THR A 179 -11.53 -15.61 -8.46
N ASP A 180 -12.59 -16.26 -7.98
CA ASP A 180 -13.55 -16.99 -8.81
C ASP A 180 -14.61 -16.05 -9.40
N LEU A 181 -14.48 -15.79 -10.70
CA LEU A 181 -15.41 -14.96 -11.46
C LEU A 181 -16.80 -15.62 -11.67
N SER A 182 -16.95 -16.92 -11.38
CA SER A 182 -18.24 -17.61 -11.44
C SER A 182 -19.08 -17.41 -10.16
N THR A 183 -18.53 -16.72 -9.15
CA THR A 183 -19.23 -16.43 -7.90
C THR A 183 -20.55 -15.70 -8.18
N PRO A 184 -21.70 -16.22 -7.71
CA PRO A 184 -22.98 -15.55 -7.88
C PRO A 184 -23.04 -14.30 -6.99
N LEU A 185 -23.62 -13.23 -7.53
CA LEU A 185 -23.89 -12.00 -6.78
C LEU A 185 -25.37 -11.93 -6.40
N GLU A 186 -25.63 -11.51 -5.17
CA GLU A 186 -26.97 -11.20 -4.68
C GLU A 186 -27.31 -9.73 -4.94
N ASP A 187 -28.59 -9.39 -4.79
CA ASP A 187 -29.04 -8.01 -4.95
C ASP A 187 -28.36 -7.12 -3.90
N GLU A 188 -27.89 -5.97 -4.34
CA GLU A 188 -27.21 -4.96 -3.52
C GLU A 188 -25.85 -5.37 -2.91
N ASP A 189 -25.22 -6.46 -3.38
CA ASP A 189 -23.83 -6.79 -3.04
C ASP A 189 -22.86 -5.70 -3.51
N SER A 190 -21.91 -5.33 -2.64
CA SER A 190 -20.82 -4.41 -2.99
C SER A 190 -19.57 -5.17 -3.41
N VAL A 191 -19.00 -4.78 -4.55
CA VAL A 191 -17.85 -5.46 -5.18
C VAL A 191 -16.66 -4.51 -5.25
N TYR A 192 -15.52 -4.93 -4.69
CA TYR A 192 -14.27 -4.18 -4.62
C TYR A 192 -13.17 -4.89 -5.42
N THR A 193 -12.78 -4.31 -6.56
CA THR A 193 -11.88 -4.97 -7.51
C THR A 193 -10.44 -4.46 -7.46
N TYR A 194 -10.23 -3.27 -6.92
CA TYR A 194 -8.92 -2.64 -6.76
C TYR A 194 -8.93 -1.66 -5.59
N PHE A 195 -7.75 -1.21 -5.17
CA PHE A 195 -7.60 -0.10 -4.24
C PHE A 195 -6.71 0.98 -4.84
N GLU A 196 -6.98 2.23 -4.48
CA GLU A 196 -6.23 3.41 -4.93
C GLU A 196 -5.34 3.90 -3.79
N VAL A 197 -4.10 4.26 -4.11
CA VAL A 197 -3.14 4.79 -3.15
C VAL A 197 -2.64 6.15 -3.58
N GLU A 198 -2.61 7.09 -2.64
CA GLU A 198 -1.93 8.37 -2.81
C GLU A 198 -0.56 8.29 -2.14
N LEU A 199 0.51 8.51 -2.91
CA LEU A 199 1.87 8.46 -2.40
C LEU A 199 2.34 9.81 -1.86
N SER A 200 3.02 9.76 -0.72
CA SER A 200 3.45 10.95 0.02
C SER A 200 4.68 11.59 -0.59
N ARG A 201 4.58 12.88 -0.96
CA ARG A 201 5.72 13.71 -1.38
C ARG A 201 6.80 13.86 -0.30
N ASN A 202 6.47 13.59 0.95
CA ASN A 202 7.43 13.62 2.06
C ASN A 202 8.27 12.33 2.15
N ALA A 203 7.98 11.32 1.33
CA ALA A 203 8.72 10.06 1.27
C ALA A 203 8.98 9.63 -0.19
N PRO A 204 9.70 10.43 -0.99
CA PRO A 204 9.90 10.15 -2.42
C PRO A 204 10.62 8.83 -2.69
N VAL A 205 11.61 8.44 -1.88
CA VAL A 205 12.33 7.18 -2.07
C VAL A 205 11.48 5.99 -1.59
N GLY A 206 10.73 6.16 -0.50
CA GLY A 206 9.74 5.19 -0.04
C GLY A 206 8.60 4.97 -1.03
N ALA A 207 8.19 6.01 -1.77
CA ALA A 207 7.22 5.91 -2.86
C ALA A 207 7.77 5.07 -4.02
N GLU A 208 9.02 5.27 -4.45
CA GLU A 208 9.68 4.39 -5.45
C GLU A 208 9.79 2.95 -4.98
N HIS A 209 9.99 2.73 -3.68
CA HIS A 209 9.96 1.39 -3.11
C HIS A 209 8.58 0.74 -3.24
N PHE A 210 7.50 1.49 -3.02
CA PHE A 210 6.13 1.01 -3.22
C PHE A 210 5.81 0.76 -4.69
N TYR A 211 6.18 1.67 -5.60
CA TYR A 211 6.00 1.47 -7.04
C TYR A 211 6.76 0.23 -7.55
N ALA A 212 7.98 0.03 -7.08
CA ALA A 212 8.77 -1.15 -7.45
C ALA A 212 8.09 -2.45 -7.00
N LEU A 213 7.51 -2.47 -5.80
CA LEU A 213 6.79 -3.62 -5.26
C LEU A 213 5.49 -3.90 -6.03
N THR A 214 4.82 -2.84 -6.50
CA THR A 214 3.52 -2.92 -7.18
C THR A 214 3.62 -2.75 -8.71
N ARG A 215 4.81 -2.94 -9.29
CA ARG A 215 5.09 -2.69 -10.71
C ARG A 215 4.19 -3.50 -11.66
N GLU A 216 3.73 -4.68 -11.24
CA GLU A 216 2.78 -5.52 -11.98
C GLU A 216 1.31 -5.08 -11.82
N GLY A 217 1.05 -3.93 -11.19
CA GLY A 217 -0.30 -3.45 -10.86
C GLY A 217 -0.98 -4.23 -9.73
N THR A 218 -0.23 -5.10 -9.03
CA THR A 218 -0.77 -5.89 -7.91
C THR A 218 0.13 -5.81 -6.68
N LEU A 219 -0.48 -5.95 -5.50
CA LEU A 219 0.18 -6.14 -4.21
C LEU A 219 -0.05 -7.57 -3.72
N LYS A 220 1.01 -8.24 -3.26
CA LYS A 220 0.93 -9.61 -2.75
C LYS A 220 0.76 -9.61 -1.22
N VAL A 221 -0.21 -10.38 -0.75
CA VAL A 221 -0.54 -10.44 0.69
C VAL A 221 0.22 -11.59 1.35
N ASP A 222 1.40 -11.31 1.91
CA ASP A 222 2.23 -12.33 2.58
C ASP A 222 1.86 -12.55 4.06
N ALA A 223 1.35 -11.51 4.73
CA ALA A 223 0.83 -11.62 6.09
C ALA A 223 -0.45 -10.81 6.27
N VAL A 224 -1.35 -11.33 7.11
CA VAL A 224 -2.59 -10.70 7.52
C VAL A 224 -2.68 -10.77 9.04
N THR A 225 -2.97 -9.64 9.67
CA THR A 225 -3.29 -9.51 11.10
C THR A 225 -4.57 -8.70 11.25
N SER A 226 -5.08 -8.51 12.48
CA SER A 226 -6.16 -7.54 12.73
C SER A 226 -5.73 -6.12 12.34
N SER A 227 -4.46 -5.80 12.59
CA SER A 227 -3.93 -4.43 12.49
C SER A 227 -3.31 -4.03 11.15
N PHE A 228 -2.90 -4.99 10.32
CA PHE A 228 -2.26 -4.72 9.03
C PHE A 228 -2.28 -5.92 8.10
N ILE A 229 -2.08 -5.66 6.81
CA ILE A 229 -1.54 -6.62 5.84
C ILE A 229 -0.12 -6.22 5.41
N SER A 230 0.68 -7.15 4.91
CA SER A 230 2.03 -6.85 4.42
C SER A 230 2.42 -7.61 3.16
N ASP A 231 3.31 -6.99 2.38
CA ASP A 231 4.01 -7.59 1.25
C ASP A 231 5.51 -7.69 1.56
N ASP A 232 6.07 -8.89 1.39
CA ASP A 232 7.46 -9.23 1.71
C ASP A 232 8.37 -9.26 0.47
N SER A 233 7.89 -8.91 -0.72
CA SER A 233 8.62 -9.03 -2.00
C SER A 233 9.92 -8.22 -2.03
N LEU A 234 9.94 -7.07 -1.35
CA LEU A 234 11.13 -6.22 -1.19
C LEU A 234 11.77 -6.34 0.20
N ARG A 235 11.49 -7.41 0.94
CA ARG A 235 12.20 -7.69 2.20
C ARG A 235 13.71 -7.73 1.95
N GLU A 236 14.45 -7.16 2.90
CA GLU A 236 15.90 -6.94 2.88
C GLU A 236 16.37 -5.82 1.94
N VAL A 237 15.50 -5.22 1.11
CA VAL A 237 15.83 -4.02 0.34
C VAL A 237 15.71 -2.79 1.25
N PRO A 238 16.80 -2.05 1.49
CA PRO A 238 16.75 -0.90 2.39
C PRO A 238 15.93 0.24 1.77
N ALA A 239 15.09 0.86 2.60
CA ALA A 239 14.40 2.11 2.30
C ALA A 239 14.73 3.14 3.39
N PRO A 240 14.92 4.43 3.05
CA PRO A 240 15.24 5.46 4.02
C PRO A 240 14.05 5.76 4.94
N TYR A 241 14.36 6.34 6.10
CA TYR A 241 13.36 6.90 7.00
C TYR A 241 13.11 8.36 6.61
N GLU A 242 11.98 8.64 5.97
CA GLU A 242 11.69 9.95 5.37
C GLU A 242 10.53 10.66 6.08
N ASN A 243 9.51 9.92 6.53
CA ASN A 243 8.25 10.51 6.97
C ASN A 243 7.72 9.87 8.26
N PHE A 244 7.79 10.65 9.36
CA PHE A 244 7.25 10.29 10.68
C PHE A 244 5.79 10.74 10.79
N GLU A 245 4.86 9.84 10.46
CA GLU A 245 3.43 10.13 10.52
C GLU A 245 2.66 9.05 11.27
N GLN A 246 1.46 9.41 11.76
CA GLN A 246 0.56 8.44 12.35
C GLN A 246 0.14 7.42 11.28
N ARG A 247 0.19 6.13 11.61
CA ARG A 247 -0.25 5.07 10.73
C ARG A 247 -1.75 4.89 10.90
N ARG A 248 -2.52 5.83 10.35
CA ARG A 248 -3.99 5.77 10.29
C ARG A 248 -4.45 4.54 9.52
N GLU A 249 -5.75 4.25 9.58
CA GLU A 249 -6.32 3.20 8.76
C GLU A 249 -6.05 3.47 7.27
N GLY A 250 -5.60 2.45 6.52
CA GLY A 250 -5.16 2.60 5.14
C GLY A 250 -3.76 3.18 4.95
N ALA A 251 -3.04 3.55 6.01
CA ALA A 251 -1.69 4.09 5.88
C ALA A 251 -0.72 3.02 5.36
N ILE A 252 0.07 3.41 4.36
CA ILE A 252 1.10 2.59 3.75
C ILE A 252 2.43 2.97 4.37
N SER A 253 3.16 2.01 4.90
CA SER A 253 4.48 2.26 5.48
C SER A 253 5.50 1.22 5.09
N VAL A 254 6.74 1.67 4.91
CA VAL A 254 7.89 0.80 4.72
C VAL A 254 8.64 0.68 6.04
N ARG A 255 9.03 -0.54 6.39
CA ARG A 255 9.94 -0.75 7.53
C ARG A 255 11.37 -0.46 7.10
N THR A 256 12.04 0.44 7.81
CA THR A 256 13.35 0.97 7.41
C THR A 256 14.50 0.23 8.07
N VAL A 257 14.29 -0.30 9.28
CA VAL A 257 15.35 -0.97 10.07
C VAL A 257 14.86 -2.23 10.80
N GLY A 258 15.83 -3.10 11.11
CA GLY A 258 15.63 -4.33 11.88
C GLY A 258 15.02 -5.48 11.07
N TYR A 259 14.46 -6.47 11.78
CA TYR A 259 13.84 -7.61 11.12
C TYR A 259 12.65 -7.17 10.26
N GLY A 260 12.72 -7.46 8.97
CA GLY A 260 11.69 -7.05 8.01
C GLY A 260 11.92 -5.68 7.37
N THR A 261 13.15 -5.13 7.41
CA THR A 261 13.52 -4.00 6.54
C THR A 261 13.06 -4.24 5.10
N GLY A 262 12.50 -3.22 4.46
CA GLY A 262 11.99 -3.26 3.08
C GLY A 262 10.60 -3.85 2.92
N ARG A 263 10.00 -4.40 3.98
CA ARG A 263 8.61 -4.86 3.94
C ARG A 263 7.67 -3.66 3.90
N ILE A 264 6.63 -3.77 3.07
CA ILE A 264 5.53 -2.81 3.00
C ILE A 264 4.37 -3.31 3.84
N TYR A 265 3.76 -2.38 4.58
CA TYR A 265 2.61 -2.62 5.44
C TYR A 265 1.49 -1.68 5.05
N ILE A 266 0.26 -2.19 4.99
CA ILE A 266 -0.95 -1.38 4.90
C ILE A 266 -1.73 -1.57 6.20
N SER A 267 -1.91 -0.48 6.93
CA SER A 267 -2.65 -0.47 8.20
C SER A 267 -4.14 -0.76 8.00
N ARG A 268 -4.69 -1.65 8.83
CA ARG A 268 -6.12 -1.94 8.93
C ARG A 268 -6.79 -1.29 10.13
N GLU A 269 -5.98 -0.77 11.05
CA GLU A 269 -6.40 -0.06 12.26
C GLU A 269 -5.49 1.15 12.44
N GLU A 270 -5.96 2.16 13.17
CA GLU A 270 -5.10 3.26 13.56
C GLU A 270 -3.99 2.80 14.52
N ARG A 271 -2.77 3.23 14.22
CA ARG A 271 -1.60 2.99 15.06
C ARG A 271 -0.77 4.25 15.23
N PRO A 272 -0.12 4.43 16.38
CA PRO A 272 0.85 5.50 16.54
C PRO A 272 1.99 5.42 15.51
N SER A 273 2.59 6.57 15.26
CA SER A 273 3.84 6.71 14.51
C SER A 273 4.92 5.79 15.09
N SER A 274 5.86 5.36 14.26
CA SER A 274 6.92 4.44 14.67
C SER A 274 8.27 4.91 14.17
N LEU A 275 9.30 4.79 15.01
CA LEU A 275 10.68 5.15 14.69
C LEU A 275 11.35 4.17 13.69
N VAL A 276 10.68 3.07 13.35
CA VAL A 276 11.21 2.07 12.41
C VAL A 276 10.34 1.89 11.16
N HIS A 277 9.26 2.67 11.04
CA HIS A 277 8.41 2.73 9.85
C HIS A 277 8.36 4.16 9.30
N SER A 278 8.62 4.30 8.00
CA SER A 278 8.38 5.54 7.25
C SER A 278 7.02 5.42 6.55
N VAL A 279 6.13 6.39 6.71
CA VAL A 279 4.83 6.40 6.02
C VAL A 279 5.00 6.92 4.60
N VAL A 280 4.71 6.08 3.61
CA VAL A 280 4.99 6.36 2.18
C VAL A 280 3.76 6.74 1.38
N GLY A 281 2.56 6.52 1.92
CA GLY A 281 1.31 6.83 1.24
C GLY A 281 0.10 6.43 2.06
N GLN A 282 -1.07 6.59 1.46
CA GLN A 282 -2.37 6.36 2.08
C GLN A 282 -3.32 5.74 1.06
N VAL A 283 -4.08 4.72 1.46
CA VAL A 283 -5.19 4.21 0.66
C VAL A 283 -6.32 5.24 0.65
N THR A 284 -6.73 5.67 -0.55
CA THR A 284 -7.79 6.66 -0.76
C THR A 284 -9.12 6.03 -1.18
N LYS A 285 -9.08 4.83 -1.80
CA LYS A 285 -10.26 4.05 -2.20
C LYS A 285 -10.00 2.56 -2.06
N GLY A 286 -11.05 1.77 -1.83
CA GLY A 286 -10.95 0.30 -1.78
C GLY A 286 -10.30 -0.22 -0.51
N LEU A 287 -10.42 0.50 0.61
CA LEU A 287 -9.96 0.05 1.92
C LEU A 287 -10.64 -1.25 2.35
N GLU A 288 -11.86 -1.46 1.89
CA GLU A 288 -12.64 -2.68 2.07
C GLU A 288 -11.89 -3.89 1.51
N LEU A 289 -11.30 -3.77 0.32
CA LEU A 289 -10.47 -4.83 -0.27
C LEU A 289 -9.28 -5.18 0.61
N ILE A 290 -8.62 -4.18 1.22
CA ILE A 290 -7.52 -4.37 2.16
C ILE A 290 -7.97 -5.13 3.42
N LYS A 291 -9.16 -4.83 3.93
CA LYS A 291 -9.73 -5.50 5.12
C LYS A 291 -10.19 -6.93 4.83
N LEU A 292 -10.62 -7.20 3.60
CA LEU A 292 -11.07 -8.52 3.15
C LEU A 292 -9.94 -9.43 2.70
N ALA A 293 -8.78 -8.86 2.37
CA ALA A 293 -7.64 -9.58 1.86
C ALA A 293 -7.18 -10.74 2.76
N GLU A 294 -6.93 -11.87 2.13
CA GLU A 294 -6.40 -13.08 2.77
C GLU A 294 -4.96 -13.35 2.34
N LYS A 295 -4.23 -14.08 3.19
CA LYS A 295 -2.85 -14.47 2.92
C LYS A 295 -2.77 -15.29 1.62
N GLY A 296 -1.82 -14.93 0.77
CA GLY A 296 -1.56 -15.59 -0.52
C GLY A 296 -2.27 -14.94 -1.70
N GLN A 297 -3.21 -14.01 -1.45
CA GLN A 297 -3.92 -13.30 -2.52
C GLN A 297 -3.07 -12.18 -3.13
N LYS A 298 -3.44 -11.78 -4.35
CA LYS A 298 -2.94 -10.58 -5.03
C LYS A 298 -4.06 -9.56 -5.12
N LEU A 299 -3.80 -8.31 -4.75
CA LEU A 299 -4.79 -7.23 -4.78
C LEU A 299 -4.41 -6.26 -5.90
N SER A 300 -5.35 -5.90 -6.78
CA SER A 300 -5.10 -4.87 -7.79
C SER A 300 -4.95 -3.49 -7.13
N VAL A 301 -3.94 -2.74 -7.57
CA VAL A 301 -3.59 -1.43 -7.01
C VAL A 301 -3.42 -0.40 -8.12
N GLU A 302 -3.92 0.80 -7.87
CA GLU A 302 -3.65 1.99 -8.67
C GLU A 302 -2.94 3.02 -7.80
N SER A 303 -1.84 3.59 -8.29
CA SER A 303 -1.07 4.61 -7.56
C SER A 303 -1.28 6.00 -8.17
N LEU A 304 -1.45 6.97 -7.28
CA LEU A 304 -1.57 8.39 -7.58
C LEU A 304 -0.38 9.14 -6.95
N PRO A 305 0.43 9.84 -7.76
CA PRO A 305 0.44 9.82 -9.23
C PRO A 305 0.88 8.44 -9.78
N PRO A 306 0.69 8.15 -11.08
CA PRO A 306 1.32 7.01 -11.73
C PRO A 306 2.86 7.13 -11.72
N GLN A 307 3.57 5.98 -11.71
CA GLN A 307 5.03 5.98 -11.76
C GLN A 307 5.55 6.53 -13.09
N ILE A 308 6.60 7.36 -13.06
CA ILE A 308 7.35 7.75 -14.26
C ILE A 308 8.51 6.77 -14.44
N VAL A 309 8.41 5.90 -15.44
CA VAL A 309 9.46 4.91 -15.77
C VAL A 309 10.24 5.37 -16.99
N LEU A 310 11.48 5.82 -16.79
CA LEU A 310 12.36 6.25 -17.89
C LEU A 310 13.44 5.21 -18.22
N LEU A 311 13.93 4.51 -17.21
CA LEU A 311 15.04 3.57 -17.36
C LEU A 311 14.65 2.41 -18.29
N GLY A 312 15.46 2.16 -19.31
CA GLY A 312 15.24 1.13 -20.33
C GLY A 312 14.51 1.63 -21.58
N HIS A 313 13.98 2.85 -21.56
CA HIS A 313 13.30 3.47 -22.70
C HIS A 313 14.20 4.38 -23.52
N SER A 314 13.81 4.67 -24.76
CA SER A 314 14.47 5.67 -25.61
C SER A 314 13.97 7.08 -25.29
N PHE A 315 14.70 8.11 -25.76
CA PHE A 315 14.19 9.49 -25.66
C PHE A 315 12.91 9.70 -26.46
N GLU A 316 12.77 9.05 -27.60
CA GLU A 316 11.58 9.15 -28.46
C GLU A 316 10.33 8.60 -27.78
N GLU A 317 10.48 7.52 -27.00
CA GLU A 317 9.37 6.89 -26.26
C GLU A 317 8.87 7.78 -25.10
N VAL A 318 9.79 8.39 -24.35
CA VAL A 318 9.44 9.10 -23.10
C VAL A 318 9.10 10.57 -23.28
N GLU A 319 9.61 11.22 -24.33
CA GLU A 319 9.45 12.66 -24.54
C GLU A 319 7.98 13.09 -24.70
N PRO A 320 7.12 12.38 -25.47
CA PRO A 320 5.70 12.70 -25.53
C PRO A 320 4.98 12.52 -24.20
N LEU A 321 5.33 11.46 -23.44
CA LEU A 321 4.74 11.17 -22.13
C LEU A 321 5.05 12.29 -21.14
N LEU A 322 6.33 12.65 -21.00
CA LEU A 322 6.77 13.71 -20.10
C LEU A 322 6.18 15.07 -20.49
N SER A 323 6.14 15.38 -21.78
CA SER A 323 5.54 16.62 -22.27
C SER A 323 4.05 16.72 -21.94
N SER A 324 3.31 15.60 -22.05
CA SER A 324 1.87 15.57 -21.76
C SER A 324 1.53 15.87 -20.30
N ILE A 325 2.47 15.63 -19.39
CA ILE A 325 2.33 15.90 -17.95
C ILE A 325 3.13 17.14 -17.51
N GLY A 326 3.67 17.92 -18.46
CA GLY A 326 4.36 19.17 -18.19
C GLY A 326 5.77 19.03 -17.60
N VAL A 327 6.45 17.91 -17.82
CA VAL A 327 7.82 17.67 -17.35
C VAL A 327 8.84 17.94 -18.46
N GLU A 328 9.80 18.82 -18.22
CA GLU A 328 10.91 19.12 -19.13
C GLU A 328 11.96 17.99 -19.12
N LEU A 329 12.32 17.47 -20.30
CA LEU A 329 13.35 16.45 -20.46
C LEU A 329 14.69 17.07 -20.92
N ILE A 330 15.72 16.99 -20.08
CA ILE A 330 17.10 17.27 -20.46
C ILE A 330 17.79 15.97 -20.87
N LYS A 331 18.29 15.91 -22.11
CA LYS A 331 18.99 14.75 -22.68
C LYS A 331 20.50 14.87 -22.44
N GLU A 332 21.10 13.88 -21.80
CA GLU A 332 22.55 13.75 -21.62
C GLU A 332 23.08 12.43 -22.21
N GLY A 333 24.36 12.42 -22.60
CA GLY A 333 25.00 11.20 -23.13
C GLY A 333 24.71 10.97 -24.61
N TYR A 334 24.43 9.72 -24.98
CA TYR A 334 24.20 9.32 -26.37
C TYR A 334 22.77 9.65 -26.80
N ALA A 335 22.63 10.53 -27.80
CA ALA A 335 21.34 11.02 -28.30
C ALA A 335 20.98 10.51 -29.72
N GLY A 336 21.62 9.43 -30.20
CA GLY A 336 21.26 8.81 -31.47
C GLY A 336 19.94 8.02 -31.41
N GLU A 337 19.46 7.55 -32.57
CA GLU A 337 18.17 6.83 -32.70
C GLU A 337 18.07 5.61 -31.78
N ASN A 338 19.17 4.86 -31.60
CA ASN A 338 19.23 3.70 -30.69
C ASN A 338 19.68 4.09 -29.28
N SER A 339 19.22 5.22 -28.76
CA SER A 339 19.51 5.64 -27.37
C SER A 339 18.63 4.88 -26.38
N VAL A 340 19.20 4.57 -25.22
CA VAL A 340 18.48 3.99 -24.10
C VAL A 340 18.88 4.68 -22.80
N ILE A 341 17.88 5.16 -22.06
CA ILE A 341 18.05 5.87 -20.79
C ILE A 341 18.44 4.85 -19.73
N VAL A 342 19.53 5.13 -19.02
CA VAL A 342 20.11 4.24 -18.00
C VAL A 342 20.32 4.92 -16.65
N ARG A 343 20.12 6.24 -16.60
CA ARG A 343 20.15 7.03 -15.37
C ARG A 343 19.25 8.24 -15.53
N GLN A 344 18.61 8.65 -14.45
CA GLN A 344 17.80 9.86 -14.38
C GLN A 344 18.12 10.65 -13.11
N GLU A 345 17.85 11.95 -13.14
CA GLU A 345 18.00 12.87 -12.01
C GLU A 345 16.94 14.00 -12.11
N PRO A 346 16.07 14.17 -11.09
CA PRO A 346 16.03 13.44 -9.83
C PRO A 346 15.63 11.95 -9.99
N PRO A 347 16.00 11.08 -9.02
CA PRO A 347 15.84 9.63 -9.16
C PRO A 347 14.39 9.15 -8.97
N THR A 348 13.49 9.95 -8.38
CA THR A 348 12.13 9.51 -8.04
C THR A 348 11.05 10.23 -8.85
N THR A 349 9.92 9.56 -9.05
CA THR A 349 8.72 10.08 -9.71
C THR A 349 8.20 11.34 -9.03
N LEU A 350 8.14 11.34 -7.69
CA LEU A 350 7.58 12.47 -6.93
C LEU A 350 8.48 13.70 -7.00
N GLU A 351 9.81 13.53 -7.05
CA GLU A 351 10.74 14.64 -7.27
C GLU A 351 10.66 15.15 -8.72
N ILE A 352 10.58 14.27 -9.73
CA ILE A 352 10.42 14.67 -11.13
C ILE A 352 9.17 15.54 -11.31
N LEU A 353 8.04 15.11 -10.72
CA LEU A 353 6.79 15.85 -10.76
C LEU A 353 6.86 17.15 -9.95
N GLY A 354 7.62 17.17 -8.84
CA GLY A 354 7.84 18.35 -8.02
C GLY A 354 8.70 19.42 -8.72
N GLU A 355 9.74 19.00 -9.43
CA GLU A 355 10.64 19.89 -10.19
C GLU A 355 10.10 20.24 -11.58
N ALA A 356 9.09 19.51 -12.06
CA ALA A 356 8.59 19.55 -13.44
C ALA A 356 9.71 19.39 -14.48
N LYS A 357 10.75 18.63 -14.12
CA LYS A 357 12.00 18.52 -14.88
C LYS A 357 12.73 17.23 -14.56
N VAL A 358 13.38 16.65 -15.56
CA VAL A 358 14.26 15.49 -15.38
C VAL A 358 15.44 15.54 -16.34
N LYS A 359 16.64 15.27 -15.83
CA LYS A 359 17.83 14.98 -16.62
C LYS A 359 17.94 13.47 -16.82
N ALA A 360 17.97 13.02 -18.06
CA ALA A 360 18.08 11.62 -18.40
C ALA A 360 19.37 11.38 -19.19
N TYR A 361 20.22 10.49 -18.68
CA TYR A 361 21.46 10.08 -19.33
C TYR A 361 21.26 8.77 -20.07
N ALA A 362 21.52 8.79 -21.37
CA ALA A 362 21.36 7.65 -22.25
C ALA A 362 22.69 7.13 -22.82
N VAL A 363 22.69 5.85 -23.18
CA VAL A 363 23.79 5.18 -23.88
C VAL A 363 23.28 4.53 -25.17
N ALA A 364 24.19 4.08 -26.03
CA ALA A 364 23.80 3.27 -27.18
C ALA A 364 23.19 1.94 -26.72
N ARG A 365 22.13 1.48 -27.39
CA ARG A 365 21.42 0.21 -27.10
C ARG A 365 22.35 -1.01 -27.05
N THR A 366 23.48 -0.98 -27.76
CA THR A 366 24.51 -2.04 -27.71
C THR A 366 25.13 -2.22 -26.31
N LYS A 367 25.08 -1.19 -25.45
CA LYS A 367 25.53 -1.27 -24.05
C LYS A 367 24.46 -1.78 -23.09
N LEU A 368 23.21 -1.95 -23.56
CA LEU A 368 22.14 -2.59 -22.81
C LEU A 368 22.08 -4.08 -23.18
N ILE A 369 22.30 -4.90 -22.17
CA ILE A 369 22.38 -6.35 -22.25
C ILE A 369 21.12 -6.93 -21.63
N GLU A 370 20.36 -7.65 -22.46
CA GLU A 370 19.14 -8.35 -22.05
C GLU A 370 19.51 -9.73 -21.53
N VAL A 371 18.97 -10.07 -20.35
CA VAL A 371 19.26 -11.34 -19.67
C VAL A 371 17.98 -12.12 -19.36
N GLU A 372 18.04 -13.43 -19.54
CA GLU A 372 17.02 -14.38 -19.08
C GLU A 372 17.53 -15.06 -17.82
N LEU A 373 16.77 -14.96 -16.72
CA LEU A 373 17.17 -15.52 -15.43
C LEU A 373 16.44 -16.84 -15.13
N TYR A 374 17.16 -17.79 -14.54
CA TYR A 374 16.67 -19.13 -14.22
C TYR A 374 16.03 -19.18 -12.81
N THR A 375 14.99 -18.37 -12.59
CA THR A 375 14.38 -18.12 -11.27
C THR A 375 13.99 -19.40 -10.51
N GLU A 376 13.56 -20.45 -11.23
CA GLU A 376 13.12 -21.71 -10.63
C GLU A 376 14.24 -22.58 -10.05
N ILE A 377 15.47 -22.46 -10.58
CA ILE A 377 16.59 -23.33 -10.22
C ILE A 377 17.71 -22.61 -9.47
N ALA A 378 17.78 -21.28 -9.55
CA ALA A 378 18.78 -20.46 -8.84
C ALA A 378 18.20 -19.22 -8.10
N PRO A 379 17.08 -19.36 -7.35
CA PRO A 379 16.37 -18.21 -6.80
C PRO A 379 17.21 -17.36 -5.84
N LYS A 380 18.06 -17.95 -5.00
CA LYS A 380 18.84 -17.18 -4.00
C LYS A 380 19.98 -16.40 -4.64
N SER A 381 20.65 -17.01 -5.61
CA SER A 381 21.74 -16.39 -6.38
C SER A 381 21.22 -15.27 -7.29
N ILE A 382 20.03 -15.47 -7.87
CA ILE A 382 19.32 -14.44 -8.63
C ILE A 382 18.88 -13.29 -7.72
N ASP A 383 18.41 -13.57 -6.52
CA ASP A 383 18.06 -12.54 -5.54
C ASP A 383 19.26 -11.66 -5.19
N PHE A 384 20.44 -12.28 -4.99
CA PHE A 384 21.71 -11.56 -4.84
C PHE A 384 22.02 -10.69 -6.08
N PHE A 385 21.93 -11.26 -7.28
CA PHE A 385 22.18 -10.56 -8.54
C PHE A 385 21.31 -9.32 -8.70
N ARG A 386 19.99 -9.49 -8.51
CA ARG A 386 19.00 -8.42 -8.59
C ARG A 386 19.28 -7.32 -7.59
N HIS A 387 19.62 -7.69 -6.36
CA HIS A 387 19.91 -6.71 -5.32
C HIS A 387 21.21 -5.96 -5.62
N ALA A 388 22.27 -6.65 -6.03
CA ALA A 388 23.56 -6.04 -6.31
C ALA A 388 23.53 -5.04 -7.47
N LEU A 389 22.55 -5.18 -8.37
CA LEU A 389 22.31 -4.33 -9.51
C LEU A 389 21.14 -3.35 -9.35
N ASP A 390 20.50 -3.30 -8.17
CA ASP A 390 19.27 -2.54 -7.90
C ASP A 390 18.07 -2.89 -8.81
N LEU A 391 18.08 -4.05 -9.46
CA LEU A 391 17.01 -4.53 -10.34
C LEU A 391 15.71 -4.86 -9.59
N LYS A 392 15.76 -4.93 -8.26
CA LYS A 392 14.55 -5.04 -7.44
C LYS A 392 13.72 -3.75 -7.50
N THR A 393 14.36 -2.59 -7.51
CA THR A 393 13.67 -1.28 -7.51
C THR A 393 13.73 -0.57 -8.85
N LYS A 394 14.71 -0.89 -9.70
CA LYS A 394 14.92 -0.31 -11.03
C LYS A 394 14.74 -1.35 -12.14
N THR A 395 14.43 -0.89 -13.35
CA THR A 395 14.32 -1.73 -14.56
C THR A 395 15.66 -1.96 -15.26
N VAL A 396 16.68 -1.14 -14.94
CA VAL A 396 18.03 -1.21 -15.49
C VAL A 396 19.07 -1.12 -14.39
N GLY A 397 19.99 -2.08 -14.38
CA GLY A 397 21.12 -2.15 -13.45
C GLY A 397 22.45 -1.85 -14.14
N LYS A 398 23.39 -1.22 -13.43
CA LYS A 398 24.74 -0.92 -13.94
C LYS A 398 25.73 -1.99 -13.48
N LEU A 399 26.45 -2.60 -14.42
CA LEU A 399 27.43 -3.64 -14.13
C LEU A 399 28.81 -3.27 -14.72
N PRO A 400 29.74 -2.75 -13.89
CA PRO A 400 31.11 -2.45 -14.32
C PRO A 400 31.91 -3.69 -14.72
N VAL A 401 32.67 -3.57 -15.80
CA VAL A 401 33.60 -4.62 -16.27
C VAL A 401 34.90 -4.52 -15.46
N HIS A 402 35.17 -5.58 -14.70
CA HIS A 402 36.34 -5.65 -13.83
C HIS A 402 37.58 -6.15 -14.57
N MET A 403 37.43 -7.22 -15.34
CA MET A 403 38.54 -7.89 -16.05
C MET A 403 37.99 -8.67 -17.24
N ILE A 404 38.76 -8.73 -18.32
CA ILE A 404 38.46 -9.52 -19.51
C ILE A 404 39.65 -10.45 -19.78
N TYR A 405 39.40 -11.75 -19.78
CA TYR A 405 40.40 -12.76 -20.11
C TYR A 405 39.91 -13.57 -21.31
N GLU A 406 40.56 -13.38 -22.47
CA GLU A 406 40.20 -14.00 -23.75
C GLU A 406 38.69 -13.81 -24.08
N THR A 407 37.87 -14.81 -23.79
CA THR A 407 36.42 -14.85 -24.05
C THR A 407 35.58 -14.73 -22.77
N THR A 408 36.21 -14.52 -21.62
CA THR A 408 35.60 -14.44 -20.30
C THR A 408 35.56 -13.00 -19.82
N TYR A 409 34.37 -12.53 -19.45
CA TYR A 409 34.11 -11.21 -18.89
C TYR A 409 33.77 -11.36 -17.42
N LEU A 410 34.56 -10.72 -16.57
CA LEU A 410 34.32 -10.68 -15.14
C LEU A 410 33.85 -9.29 -14.75
N PHE A 411 32.81 -9.25 -13.93
CA PHE A 411 32.17 -8.04 -13.50
C PHE A 411 32.21 -7.93 -11.98
N LYS A 412 32.26 -6.68 -11.51
CA LYS A 412 32.25 -6.37 -10.08
C LYS A 412 31.17 -5.36 -9.79
N THR A 413 30.33 -5.66 -8.80
CA THR A 413 29.25 -4.78 -8.35
C THR A 413 29.84 -3.58 -7.63
N GLU A 414 29.27 -2.39 -7.84
CA GLU A 414 29.75 -1.16 -7.18
C GLU A 414 29.54 -1.19 -5.66
N LYS A 415 28.49 -1.88 -5.21
CA LYS A 415 28.20 -2.06 -3.78
C LYS A 415 29.04 -3.20 -3.23
N GLU A 416 29.71 -2.97 -2.08
CA GLU A 416 30.34 -4.02 -1.25
C GLU A 416 29.28 -4.89 -0.55
N MET A 417 28.38 -5.49 -1.32
CA MET A 417 27.25 -6.26 -0.80
C MET A 417 27.60 -7.68 -0.36
N VAL A 418 28.81 -8.14 -0.70
CA VAL A 418 29.35 -9.47 -0.35
C VAL A 418 29.36 -9.72 1.17
N LYS A 419 29.20 -8.69 2.01
CA LYS A 419 29.20 -8.81 3.47
C LYS A 419 27.88 -9.32 4.08
N TYR A 420 26.76 -9.32 3.34
CA TYR A 420 25.43 -9.50 3.97
C TYR A 420 24.56 -10.64 3.42
N LYS A 421 24.95 -11.29 2.31
CA LYS A 421 24.21 -12.45 1.77
C LYS A 421 25.12 -13.62 1.51
N GLU A 422 24.78 -14.77 2.08
CA GLU A 422 25.41 -16.05 1.76
C GLU A 422 25.02 -16.45 0.34
N ILE A 423 26.01 -16.73 -0.52
CA ILE A 423 25.78 -17.31 -1.84
C ILE A 423 26.12 -18.80 -1.73
N LEU A 424 25.16 -19.58 -1.24
CA LEU A 424 25.28 -21.03 -1.14
C LEU A 424 25.42 -21.64 -2.55
N PRO A 425 26.10 -22.79 -2.73
CA PRO A 425 26.08 -23.52 -3.98
C PRO A 425 24.63 -23.80 -4.42
N GLU A 426 24.29 -23.37 -5.63
CA GLU A 426 22.92 -23.39 -6.19
C GLU A 426 23.02 -23.41 -7.72
N ASN A 427 22.40 -24.39 -8.38
CA ASN A 427 22.52 -24.60 -9.83
C ASN A 427 23.98 -24.59 -10.34
N THR A 428 24.84 -25.38 -9.69
CA THR A 428 26.24 -25.53 -10.09
C THR A 428 26.37 -26.40 -11.34
N PRO A 429 27.21 -26.04 -12.32
CA PRO A 429 27.46 -26.89 -13.48
C PRO A 429 28.01 -28.27 -13.10
N GLU A 430 27.80 -29.28 -13.95
CA GLU A 430 28.37 -30.62 -13.72
C GLU A 430 29.38 -31.04 -14.79
N LYS A 431 29.11 -30.71 -16.05
CA LYS A 431 29.88 -31.21 -17.19
C LYS A 431 30.34 -30.11 -18.13
N LYS A 432 29.47 -29.17 -18.44
CA LYS A 432 29.69 -28.16 -19.45
C LYS A 432 28.86 -26.93 -19.15
N VAL A 433 29.45 -25.78 -19.40
CA VAL A 433 28.82 -24.46 -19.39
C VAL A 433 28.70 -23.99 -20.83
N LEU A 434 27.54 -23.43 -21.16
CA LEU A 434 27.27 -22.93 -22.51
C LEU A 434 27.68 -21.46 -22.67
N ALA A 435 28.07 -21.10 -23.88
CA ALA A 435 28.33 -19.71 -24.25
C ALA A 435 27.14 -18.80 -23.90
N GLY A 436 27.45 -17.69 -23.22
CA GLY A 436 26.48 -16.68 -22.80
C GLY A 436 25.83 -16.95 -21.44
N GLU A 437 26.13 -18.07 -20.77
CA GLU A 437 25.64 -18.30 -19.40
C GLU A 437 26.28 -17.34 -18.41
N ILE A 438 25.46 -16.90 -17.45
CA ILE A 438 25.84 -15.97 -16.39
C ILE A 438 26.11 -16.79 -15.13
N GLY A 439 27.34 -16.70 -14.64
CA GLY A 439 27.78 -17.35 -13.41
C GLY A 439 28.00 -16.35 -12.27
N ILE A 440 27.72 -16.78 -11.05
CA ILE A 440 28.11 -16.08 -9.83
C ILE A 440 28.99 -16.99 -8.99
N THR A 441 30.14 -16.48 -8.55
CA THR A 441 31.03 -17.21 -7.66
C THR A 441 30.36 -17.38 -6.30
N ASN A 442 30.15 -18.62 -5.89
CA ASN A 442 29.52 -18.97 -4.63
C ASN A 442 30.55 -19.05 -3.49
N GLN A 443 30.09 -19.31 -2.27
CA GLN A 443 30.92 -19.34 -1.05
C GLN A 443 32.00 -20.43 -1.01
N ALA A 444 31.98 -21.42 -1.92
CA ALA A 444 33.02 -22.44 -2.01
C ALA A 444 34.35 -21.87 -2.58
N ALA A 445 34.36 -20.61 -3.04
CA ALA A 445 35.56 -19.90 -3.45
C ALA A 445 35.80 -18.64 -2.61
N LYS A 446 37.07 -18.21 -2.53
CA LYS A 446 37.48 -17.05 -1.73
C LYS A 446 36.89 -15.72 -2.23
N ARG A 447 36.56 -15.63 -3.52
CA ARG A 447 36.07 -14.40 -4.18
C ARG A 447 34.58 -14.47 -4.50
N MET A 448 33.78 -14.83 -3.49
CA MET A 448 32.32 -14.91 -3.57
C MET A 448 31.72 -13.59 -4.10
N GLY A 449 30.68 -13.70 -4.92
CA GLY A 449 29.93 -12.57 -5.49
C GLY A 449 30.49 -12.00 -6.79
N THR A 450 31.57 -12.59 -7.33
CA THR A 450 32.05 -12.24 -8.68
C THR A 450 31.05 -12.72 -9.72
N ILE A 451 30.64 -11.84 -10.62
CA ILE A 451 29.74 -12.17 -11.74
C ILE A 451 30.60 -12.41 -12.98
N GLY A 452 30.32 -13.46 -13.73
CA GLY A 452 31.11 -13.83 -14.90
C GLY A 452 30.24 -14.31 -16.06
N VAL A 453 30.69 -14.04 -17.28
CA VAL A 453 30.09 -14.53 -18.52
C VAL A 453 31.19 -14.97 -19.47
N ARG A 454 30.97 -16.07 -20.19
CA ARG A 454 31.90 -16.56 -21.21
C ARG A 454 31.24 -16.63 -22.58
N LEU A 455 31.97 -16.28 -23.64
CA LEU A 455 31.46 -16.27 -25.02
C LEU A 455 31.64 -17.59 -25.78
N ILE A 456 32.28 -18.57 -25.16
CA ILE A 456 32.46 -19.93 -25.67
C ILE A 456 32.06 -20.94 -24.60
N ASP A 457 31.75 -22.14 -25.06
CA ASP A 457 31.50 -23.27 -24.17
C ASP A 457 32.77 -23.69 -23.41
N ASP A 458 32.62 -24.25 -22.21
CA ASP A 458 33.74 -24.76 -21.41
C ASP A 458 33.32 -25.98 -20.58
N ASP A 459 34.16 -27.01 -20.54
CA ASP A 459 33.95 -28.28 -19.85
C ASP A 459 34.79 -28.45 -18.56
N LEU A 460 35.55 -27.43 -18.16
CA LEU A 460 36.46 -27.43 -17.01
C LEU A 460 36.12 -26.36 -15.97
N PHE A 461 35.71 -25.15 -16.39
CA PHE A 461 35.52 -23.98 -15.52
C PHE A 461 34.18 -23.27 -15.77
N GLY A 462 33.64 -22.69 -14.70
CA GLY A 462 32.43 -21.87 -14.76
C GLY A 462 32.65 -20.51 -15.44
N PRO A 463 31.58 -19.75 -15.74
CA PRO A 463 31.69 -18.42 -16.36
C PRO A 463 32.52 -17.40 -15.58
N THR A 464 32.77 -17.63 -14.29
CA THR A 464 33.57 -16.77 -13.42
C THR A 464 35.06 -17.13 -13.41
N GLY A 465 35.46 -18.18 -14.15
CA GLY A 465 36.81 -18.75 -14.11
C GLY A 465 37.08 -19.65 -12.90
N GLU A 466 36.11 -19.81 -12.00
CA GLU A 466 36.18 -20.73 -10.87
C GLU A 466 35.76 -22.15 -11.28
N LYS A 467 36.03 -23.15 -10.44
CA LYS A 467 35.55 -24.52 -10.66
C LYS A 467 34.02 -24.57 -10.71
N PHE A 468 33.47 -25.59 -11.37
CA PHE A 468 32.02 -25.82 -11.42
C PHE A 468 31.35 -25.83 -10.05
N SER A 469 31.93 -26.51 -9.05
CA SER A 469 31.42 -26.54 -7.68
C SER A 469 31.35 -25.16 -7.01
N SER A 470 32.11 -24.20 -7.51
CA SER A 470 32.26 -22.85 -6.95
C SER A 470 31.51 -21.78 -7.75
N THR A 471 30.71 -22.19 -8.75
CA THR A 471 29.99 -21.27 -9.63
C THR A 471 28.52 -21.65 -9.70
N ASN A 472 27.64 -20.69 -9.43
CA ASN A 472 26.19 -20.84 -9.59
C ASN A 472 25.77 -20.25 -10.93
N ILE A 473 25.07 -21.01 -11.77
CA ILE A 473 24.50 -20.49 -13.02
C ILE A 473 23.15 -19.86 -12.72
N ILE A 474 22.99 -18.58 -13.07
CA ILE A 474 21.77 -17.82 -12.74
C ILE A 474 20.90 -17.49 -13.95
N GLY A 475 21.41 -17.71 -15.16
CA GLY A 475 20.74 -17.29 -16.37
C GLY A 475 21.68 -17.23 -17.56
N ARG A 476 21.25 -16.50 -18.60
CA ARG A 476 22.02 -16.28 -19.81
C ARG A 476 21.79 -14.90 -20.39
N ILE A 477 22.78 -14.40 -21.13
CA ILE A 477 22.60 -13.27 -22.04
C ILE A 477 21.87 -13.76 -23.30
N VAL A 478 20.88 -12.98 -23.75
CA VAL A 478 20.12 -13.29 -24.98
C VAL A 478 21.01 -13.20 -26.22
N GLU A 479 21.81 -12.12 -26.33
CA GLU A 479 22.78 -11.88 -27.41
C GLU A 479 24.20 -11.70 -26.85
N PRO A 480 24.94 -12.78 -26.57
CA PRO A 480 26.28 -12.70 -25.95
C PRO A 480 27.30 -11.90 -26.76
N ASP A 481 27.13 -11.87 -28.09
CA ASP A 481 28.02 -11.14 -29.00
C ASP A 481 28.05 -9.62 -28.73
N ARG A 482 27.03 -9.06 -28.06
CA ARG A 482 27.03 -7.65 -27.65
C ARG A 482 28.15 -7.30 -26.66
N LEU A 483 28.75 -8.29 -26.00
CA LEU A 483 29.92 -8.07 -25.15
C LEU A 483 31.21 -7.85 -25.96
N LYS A 484 31.26 -8.24 -27.24
CA LYS A 484 32.45 -8.06 -28.07
C LYS A 484 32.75 -6.58 -28.27
N GLY A 485 33.99 -6.18 -27.99
CA GLY A 485 34.46 -4.80 -28.14
C GLY A 485 34.29 -3.94 -26.88
N ILE A 486 33.69 -4.48 -25.81
CA ILE A 486 33.67 -3.84 -24.49
C ILE A 486 35.05 -3.98 -23.85
N LYS A 487 35.53 -2.93 -23.19
CA LYS A 487 36.87 -2.89 -22.60
C LYS A 487 36.82 -3.00 -21.08
N GLU A 488 37.93 -3.40 -20.49
CA GLU A 488 38.11 -3.33 -19.03
C GLU A 488 37.92 -1.88 -18.56
N GLY A 489 37.19 -1.69 -17.46
CA GLY A 489 36.84 -0.38 -16.93
C GLY A 489 35.59 0.27 -17.54
N ASP A 490 35.04 -0.28 -18.63
CA ASP A 490 33.72 0.13 -19.12
C ASP A 490 32.60 -0.34 -18.17
N ALA A 491 31.38 0.15 -18.39
CA ALA A 491 30.18 -0.37 -17.75
C ALA A 491 29.17 -0.82 -18.80
N ILE A 492 28.55 -1.97 -18.54
CA ILE A 492 27.34 -2.41 -19.25
C ILE A 492 26.11 -2.16 -18.38
N TYR A 493 24.97 -2.19 -19.03
CA TYR A 493 23.67 -2.05 -18.37
C TYR A 493 22.88 -3.33 -18.59
N ILE A 494 22.25 -3.82 -17.54
CA ILE A 494 21.49 -5.08 -17.55
C ILE A 494 20.01 -4.75 -17.44
N THR A 495 19.19 -5.44 -18.23
CA THR A 495 17.74 -5.49 -18.05
C THR A 495 17.25 -6.93 -18.18
N GLU A 496 16.24 -7.29 -17.40
CA GLU A 496 15.66 -8.63 -17.41
C GLU A 496 14.58 -8.74 -18.48
N VAL A 497 14.57 -9.84 -19.21
CA VAL A 497 13.48 -10.16 -20.15
C VAL A 497 12.82 -11.48 -19.75
N ALA A 498 11.51 -11.56 -19.98
CA ALA A 498 10.78 -12.81 -19.75
C ALA A 498 11.30 -13.90 -20.70
N ARG A 499 11.54 -15.09 -20.16
CA ARG A 499 11.93 -16.26 -20.94
C ARG A 499 10.82 -16.54 -21.96
N LYS A 500 11.11 -16.41 -23.25
CA LYS A 500 10.21 -16.92 -24.28
C LYS A 500 10.26 -18.44 -24.18
N GLU A 501 9.16 -19.08 -23.79
CA GLU A 501 9.02 -20.51 -24.02
C GLU A 501 9.10 -20.72 -25.54
N ASN A 502 10.27 -21.10 -26.03
CA ASN A 502 10.38 -21.64 -27.38
C ASN A 502 9.52 -22.89 -27.40
N GLY A 503 8.31 -22.78 -27.95
CA GLY A 503 7.45 -23.90 -28.26
C GLY A 503 8.27 -24.92 -29.03
N GLY A 504 8.63 -26.01 -28.35
CA GLY A 504 9.44 -27.06 -28.92
C GLY A 504 8.72 -27.63 -30.12
N GLN A 505 9.23 -27.35 -31.31
CA GLN A 505 9.07 -28.28 -32.44
C GLN A 505 9.80 -29.57 -32.05
N LYS A 506 9.05 -30.50 -31.46
CA LYS A 506 9.36 -31.91 -31.56
C LYS A 506 9.13 -32.29 -33.03
N ASN A 507 10.21 -32.49 -33.77
CA ASN A 507 10.23 -33.42 -34.89
C ASN A 507 10.76 -34.76 -34.39
#